data_AF-A0A081NXI1-F1
#
_entry.id   AF-A0A081NXI1-F1
#
_cell.length_a   1.000
_cell.length_b   1.000
_cell.length_c   1.000
_cell.angle_alpha   90.00
_cell.angle_beta   90.00
_cell.angle_gamma   90.00
#
_symmetry.space_group_name_H-M   'P 1'
#
loop_
_entity.id
_entity.type
_entity.pdbx_description
1 polymer ?
#
loop_
_entity_poly.entity_id
_entity_poly.type
_entity_poly.pdbx_seq_one_letter_code
_entity_poly.pdbx_strand_id
1 'polypeptide(L)'
;MANIEVVWRGPVKRALGIGTASREYVSALRRQGVNVKVDNNSFGYMKKGILKKRRVLIYHQLPRKLNIAQERKRFDRIILNTVWETTRIPRSWFPNINKFDAVCVPTKQNKTALQQSVRQGAYFYCSTWSPYQKV
;
A
#
# COMPACT_ATOMS: atom_id res chain seq x y z
N MET A 1 12.00 -3.95 19.43
CA MET A 1 11.32 -3.87 18.11
C MET A 1 11.74 -2.59 17.41
N ALA A 2 11.94 -2.62 16.08
CA ALA A 2 12.32 -1.43 15.33
C ALA A 2 11.23 -0.34 15.44
N ASN A 3 11.64 0.90 15.69
CA ASN A 3 10.75 2.06 15.83
C ASN A 3 10.22 2.49 14.44
N ILE A 4 9.28 1.72 13.91
CA ILE A 4 8.68 1.88 12.59
C ILE A 4 7.31 2.53 12.74
N GLU A 5 7.09 3.62 12.02
CA GLU A 5 5.78 4.23 11.84
C GLU A 5 5.25 3.89 10.46
N VAL A 6 4.06 3.28 10.40
CA VAL A 6 3.39 3.00 9.14
C VAL A 6 2.33 4.06 8.91
N VAL A 7 2.37 4.69 7.74
CA VAL A 7 1.31 5.59 7.29
C VAL A 7 0.50 4.87 6.22
N TRP A 8 -0.78 4.66 6.49
CA TRP A 8 -1.74 4.10 5.55
C TRP A 8 -2.47 5.21 4.81
N ARG A 9 -2.35 5.25 3.48
CA ARG A 9 -3.07 6.19 2.63
C ARG A 9 -4.04 5.45 1.72
N GLY A 10 -5.31 5.45 2.10
CA GLY A 10 -6.37 4.72 1.39
C GLY A 10 -7.76 5.21 1.77
N PRO A 11 -8.82 4.79 1.06
CA PRO A 11 -10.17 5.32 1.20
C PRO A 11 -10.92 4.82 2.45
N VAL A 12 -10.34 4.90 3.65
CA VAL A 12 -10.94 4.37 4.89
C VAL A 12 -12.33 4.97 5.23
N LYS A 13 -12.60 6.20 4.77
CA LYS A 13 -13.87 6.91 5.01
C LYS A 13 -14.96 6.58 3.99
N ARG A 14 -14.65 5.82 2.92
CA ARG A 14 -15.66 5.45 1.93
C ARG A 14 -16.54 4.33 2.47
N ALA A 15 -17.86 4.43 2.26
CA ALA A 15 -18.82 3.40 2.63
C ALA A 15 -18.81 2.17 1.70
N LEU A 16 -18.19 2.29 0.51
CA LEU A 16 -18.10 1.23 -0.49
C LEU A 16 -17.08 0.15 -0.11
N GLY A 17 -17.11 -1.00 -0.81
CA GLY A 17 -16.25 -2.15 -0.55
C GLY A 17 -14.75 -1.84 -0.46
N ILE A 18 -14.25 -0.89 -1.26
CA ILE A 18 -12.86 -0.43 -1.19
C ILE A 18 -12.51 0.25 0.15
N GLY A 19 -13.47 0.94 0.77
CA GLY A 19 -13.30 1.54 2.09
C GLY A 19 -13.37 0.50 3.21
N THR A 20 -14.24 -0.50 3.08
CA THR A 20 -14.27 -1.65 3.99
C THR A 20 -12.95 -2.40 3.98
N ALA A 21 -12.44 -2.77 2.80
CA ALA A 21 -11.12 -3.41 2.66
C ALA A 21 -10.02 -2.54 3.30
N SER A 22 -10.02 -1.23 3.02
CA SER A 22 -9.04 -0.31 3.60
C SER A 22 -9.08 -0.24 5.12
N ARG A 23 -10.27 -0.27 5.75
CA ARG A 23 -10.42 -0.27 7.22
C ARG A 23 -9.91 -1.57 7.80
N GLU A 24 -10.22 -2.69 7.16
CA GLU A 24 -9.80 -4.00 7.64
C GLU A 24 -8.28 -4.21 7.57
N TYR A 25 -7.60 -3.75 6.51
CA TYR A 25 -6.13 -3.79 6.47
C TYR A 25 -5.50 -2.97 7.60
N VAL A 26 -6.01 -1.77 7.86
CA VAL A 26 -5.53 -0.93 8.97
C VAL A 26 -5.77 -1.63 10.31
N SER A 27 -6.94 -2.23 10.50
CA SER A 27 -7.30 -2.97 11.71
C SER A 27 -6.39 -4.18 11.91
N ALA A 28 -6.15 -4.97 10.87
CA ALA A 28 -5.26 -6.13 10.90
C ALA A 28 -3.83 -5.75 11.26
N LEU A 29 -3.26 -4.70 10.66
CA LEU A 29 -1.92 -4.22 10.99
C LEU A 29 -1.82 -3.79 12.46
N ARG A 30 -2.83 -3.07 12.98
CA ARG A 30 -2.88 -2.66 14.38
C ARG A 30 -2.98 -3.84 15.34
N ARG A 31 -3.76 -4.87 15.01
CA ARG A 31 -3.83 -6.12 15.78
C ARG A 31 -2.48 -6.84 15.87
N GLN A 32 -1.59 -6.65 14.89
CA GLN A 32 -0.22 -7.15 14.90
C GLN A 32 0.77 -6.23 15.64
N GLY A 33 0.29 -5.21 16.36
CA GLY A 33 1.13 -4.28 17.12
C GLY A 33 1.84 -3.22 16.25
N VAL A 34 1.49 -3.09 14.97
CA VAL A 34 2.08 -2.09 14.09
C VAL A 34 1.49 -0.71 14.40
N ASN A 35 2.35 0.29 14.59
CA ASN A 35 1.92 1.67 14.76
C ASN A 35 1.46 2.26 13.40
N VAL A 36 0.16 2.16 13.13
CA VAL A 36 -0.46 2.63 11.89
C VAL A 36 -1.21 3.95 12.09
N LYS A 37 -0.73 4.99 11.40
CA LYS A 37 -1.43 6.26 11.20
C LYS A 37 -2.18 6.25 9.88
N VAL A 38 -3.42 6.75 9.89
CA VAL A 38 -4.23 6.83 8.67
C VAL A 38 -4.18 8.26 8.14
N ASP A 39 -3.68 8.41 6.92
CA ASP A 39 -3.56 9.69 6.24
C ASP A 39 -4.58 9.75 5.09
N ASN A 40 -5.54 10.67 5.22
CA ASN A 40 -6.56 10.91 4.20
C ASN A 40 -6.21 12.11 3.30
N ASN A 41 -5.11 12.83 3.58
CA ASN A 41 -4.85 14.12 2.97
C ASN A 41 -3.56 14.10 2.14
N SER A 42 -3.68 14.39 0.84
CA SER A 42 -2.56 14.45 -0.09
C SER A 42 -1.60 15.64 0.15
N PHE A 43 -1.86 16.52 1.13
CA PHE A 43 -1.14 17.80 1.26
C PHE A 43 -0.82 18.24 2.70
N GLY A 44 -0.75 17.33 3.67
CA GLY A 44 -0.23 17.66 5.00
C GLY A 44 1.30 17.59 5.03
N TYR A 45 2.00 18.73 5.02
CA TYR A 45 3.44 18.85 5.31
C TYR A 45 3.74 18.35 6.73
N MET A 46 3.81 17.04 6.94
CA MET A 46 4.44 16.50 8.14
C MET A 46 5.95 16.60 7.97
N LYS A 47 6.56 17.63 8.56
CA LYS A 47 8.01 17.73 8.75
C LYS A 47 8.52 16.40 9.29
N LYS A 48 9.63 15.91 8.73
CA LYS A 48 10.35 14.76 9.27
C LYS A 48 10.74 15.14 10.69
N GLY A 49 10.04 14.61 11.70
CA GLY A 49 10.33 14.89 13.09
C GLY A 49 11.78 14.50 13.40
N ILE A 50 12.40 15.22 14.33
CA ILE A 50 13.81 15.08 14.74
C ILE A 50 14.18 13.65 15.16
N LEU A 51 13.18 12.83 15.51
CA LEU A 51 13.37 11.41 15.83
C LEU A 51 13.50 10.56 14.56
N LYS A 52 14.63 9.85 14.44
CA LYS A 52 14.99 8.84 13.39
C LYS A 52 14.05 7.61 13.34
N LYS A 53 12.73 7.80 13.40
CA LYS A 53 11.77 6.70 13.19
C LYS A 53 11.74 6.35 11.71
N ARG A 54 11.85 5.06 11.39
CA ARG A 54 11.69 4.59 10.01
C ARG A 54 10.23 4.73 9.63
N ARG A 55 9.93 5.43 8.55
CA ARG A 55 8.56 5.69 8.09
C ARG A 55 8.27 4.89 6.83
N VAL A 56 7.20 4.12 6.85
CA VAL A 56 6.75 3.31 5.72
C VAL A 56 5.38 3.81 5.27
N LEU A 57 5.26 4.16 3.99
CA LEU A 57 3.98 4.49 3.37
C LEU A 57 3.38 3.23 2.77
N ILE A 58 2.17 2.84 3.20
CA ILE A 58 1.34 1.87 2.49
C ILE A 58 0.28 2.65 1.72
N TYR A 59 0.37 2.61 0.41
CA TYR A 59 -0.49 3.38 -0.49
C TYR A 59 -1.55 2.47 -1.13
N HIS A 60 -2.81 2.78 -0.88
CA HIS A 60 -3.96 1.97 -1.27
C HIS A 60 -4.91 2.77 -2.17
N GLN A 61 -4.38 3.23 -3.31
CA GLN A 61 -5.11 3.91 -4.37
C GLN A 61 -4.41 3.69 -5.72
N LEU A 62 -4.96 4.25 -6.81
CA LEU A 62 -4.37 4.15 -8.14
C LEU A 62 -2.95 4.75 -8.19
N PRO A 63 -1.98 4.07 -8.84
CA PRO A 63 -0.57 4.44 -8.80
C PRO A 63 -0.28 5.76 -9.54
N ARG A 64 -1.14 6.18 -10.48
CA ARG A 64 -0.98 7.44 -11.23
C ARG A 64 -1.12 8.70 -10.36
N LYS A 65 -1.78 8.61 -9.21
CA LYS A 65 -2.05 9.78 -8.34
C LYS A 65 -0.89 10.12 -7.40
N LEU A 66 0.10 9.24 -7.25
CA LEU A 66 1.18 9.40 -6.28
C LEU A 66 2.43 10.01 -6.93
N ASN A 67 2.88 11.15 -6.42
CA ASN A 67 4.21 11.68 -6.74
C ASN A 67 5.28 10.99 -5.87
N ILE A 68 5.81 9.87 -6.36
CA ILE A 68 6.76 9.04 -5.60
C ILE A 68 8.04 9.79 -5.25
N ALA A 69 8.52 10.69 -6.12
CA ALA A 69 9.73 11.47 -5.86
C ALA A 69 9.57 12.39 -4.64
N GLN A 70 8.39 12.99 -4.46
CA GLN A 70 8.08 13.78 -3.28
C GLN A 70 7.95 12.92 -2.03
N GLU A 71 7.31 11.76 -2.13
CA GLU A 71 7.09 10.88 -0.99
C GLU A 71 8.37 10.21 -0.48
N ARG A 72 9.34 9.94 -1.37
CA ARG A 72 10.67 9.41 -0.96
C ARG A 72 11.46 10.38 -0.08
N LYS A 73 11.11 11.67 -0.06
CA LYS A 73 11.69 12.63 0.91
C LYS A 73 11.15 12.43 2.33
N ARG A 74 9.97 11.82 2.47
CA ARG A 74 9.22 11.70 3.73
C ARG A 74 9.23 10.29 4.30
N PHE A 75 9.33 9.29 3.42
CA PHE A 75 9.21 7.88 3.75
C PHE A 75 10.46 7.14 3.29
N ASP A 76 10.96 6.25 4.14
CA ASP A 76 12.11 5.40 3.85
C ASP A 76 11.71 4.25 2.91
N ARG A 77 10.43 3.81 2.99
CA ARG A 77 9.85 2.80 2.11
C ARG A 77 8.43 3.17 1.70
N ILE A 78 8.07 2.84 0.47
CA ILE A 78 6.76 3.07 -0.12
C ILE A 78 6.27 1.76 -0.75
N ILE A 79 5.18 1.23 -0.20
CA ILE A 79 4.57 -0.03 -0.60
C ILE A 79 3.22 0.27 -1.26
N LEU A 80 2.99 -0.29 -2.45
CA LEU A 80 1.71 -0.24 -3.12
C LEU A 80 0.83 -1.40 -2.64
N ASN A 81 -0.34 -1.12 -2.07
CA ASN A 81 -1.36 -2.14 -1.81
C ASN A 81 -2.44 -2.08 -2.89
N THR A 82 -2.46 -3.10 -3.74
CA THR A 82 -3.44 -3.23 -4.82
C THR A 82 -4.55 -4.17 -4.37
N VAL A 83 -5.82 -3.82 -4.64
CA VAL A 83 -6.97 -4.73 -4.44
C VAL A 83 -7.78 -4.89 -5.72
N TRP A 84 -7.20 -4.53 -6.87
CA TRP A 84 -7.89 -4.61 -8.14
C TRP A 84 -7.81 -6.04 -8.64
N GLU A 85 -8.94 -6.69 -8.87
CA GLU A 85 -8.99 -7.93 -9.63
C GLU A 85 -8.84 -7.57 -11.11
N THR A 86 -7.69 -7.88 -11.69
CA THR A 86 -7.46 -7.66 -13.11
C THR A 86 -6.61 -8.78 -13.68
N THR A 87 -6.99 -9.22 -14.88
CA THR A 87 -6.25 -10.18 -15.70
C THR A 87 -5.07 -9.51 -16.42
N ARG A 88 -5.07 -8.18 -16.56
CA ARG A 88 -4.00 -7.43 -17.23
C ARG A 88 -3.82 -6.04 -16.63
N ILE A 89 -2.59 -5.69 -16.29
CA ILE A 89 -2.27 -4.37 -15.75
C ILE A 89 -2.08 -3.39 -16.93
N PRO A 90 -2.70 -2.19 -16.90
CA PRO A 90 -2.52 -1.19 -17.96
C PRO A 90 -1.05 -0.81 -18.13
N ARG A 91 -0.55 -0.80 -19.38
CA ARG A 91 0.86 -0.47 -19.68
C ARG A 91 1.29 0.90 -19.14
N SER A 92 0.37 1.86 -19.13
CA SER A 92 0.61 3.21 -18.60
C SER A 92 0.88 3.23 -17.08
N TRP A 93 0.60 2.15 -16.35
CA TRP A 93 0.84 2.08 -14.91
C TRP A 93 2.24 1.56 -14.57
N PHE A 94 2.90 0.81 -15.46
CA PHE A 94 4.18 0.15 -15.17
C PHE A 94 5.27 1.11 -14.72
N PRO A 95 5.48 2.27 -15.37
CA PRO A 95 6.53 3.20 -14.95
C PRO A 95 6.34 3.71 -13.52
N ASN A 96 5.11 3.75 -13.01
CA ASN A 96 4.83 4.16 -11.64
C ASN A 96 4.86 3.00 -10.66
N ILE A 97 4.37 1.82 -11.05
CA ILE A 97 4.42 0.60 -10.22
C ILE A 97 5.88 0.22 -9.90
N ASN A 98 6.79 0.34 -10.87
CA ASN A 98 8.21 0.00 -10.69
C ASN A 98 8.98 0.90 -9.74
N LYS A 99 8.40 2.04 -9.36
CA LYS A 99 9.03 3.00 -8.44
C LYS A 99 8.71 2.69 -6.97
N PHE A 100 7.77 1.79 -6.70
CA PHE A 100 7.46 1.30 -5.35
C PHE A 100 8.51 0.27 -4.90
N ASP A 101 8.79 0.22 -3.59
CA ASP A 101 9.75 -0.74 -3.03
C ASP A 101 9.15 -2.15 -2.93
N ALA A 102 7.83 -2.24 -2.84
CA ALA A 102 7.08 -3.48 -2.82
C ALA A 102 5.65 -3.26 -3.34
N VAL A 103 5.06 -4.32 -3.90
CA VAL A 103 3.64 -4.36 -4.27
C VAL A 103 2.97 -5.53 -3.58
N CYS A 104 1.91 -5.25 -2.82
CA CYS A 104 1.02 -6.23 -2.22
C CYS A 104 -0.19 -6.46 -3.15
N VAL A 105 -0.50 -7.73 -3.34
CA VAL A 105 -1.62 -8.21 -4.16
C VAL A 105 -2.49 -9.17 -3.34
N PRO A 106 -3.82 -9.22 -3.60
CA PRO A 106 -4.73 -10.02 -2.79
C PRO A 106 -4.77 -11.49 -3.20
N THR A 107 -4.44 -11.80 -4.46
CA THR A 107 -4.55 -13.16 -5.02
C THR A 107 -3.30 -13.60 -5.76
N LYS A 108 -3.16 -14.92 -5.94
CA LYS A 108 -2.12 -15.50 -6.80
C LYS A 108 -2.29 -15.06 -8.26
N GLN A 109 -3.53 -14.94 -8.74
CA GLN A 109 -3.82 -14.46 -10.08
C GLN A 109 -3.28 -13.05 -10.31
N ASN A 110 -3.47 -12.13 -9.35
CA ASN A 110 -2.90 -10.77 -9.43
C ASN A 110 -1.37 -10.77 -9.45
N LYS A 111 -0.76 -11.65 -8.65
CA LYS A 111 0.69 -11.83 -8.66
C LYS A 111 1.17 -12.24 -10.06
N THR A 112 0.54 -13.26 -10.65
CA THR A 112 0.86 -13.75 -11.99
C THR A 112 0.65 -12.65 -13.04
N ALA A 113 -0.48 -11.95 -13.00
CA ALA A 113 -0.77 -10.85 -13.92
C ALA A 113 0.27 -9.72 -13.82
N LEU A 114 0.72 -9.35 -12.61
CA LEU A 114 1.79 -8.38 -12.42
C LEU A 114 3.14 -8.89 -12.93
N GLN A 115 3.53 -10.13 -12.60
CA GLN A 115 4.80 -10.71 -13.04
C GLN A 115 4.89 -10.81 -14.57
N GLN A 116 3.80 -11.18 -15.23
CA GLN A 116 3.73 -11.22 -16.70
C GLN A 116 3.71 -9.84 -17.34
N SER A 117 3.22 -8.83 -16.61
CA SER A 117 3.10 -7.46 -17.12
C SER A 117 4.35 -6.60 -16.85
N VAL A 118 5.12 -6.91 -15.81
CA VAL A 118 6.11 -5.97 -15.25
C VAL A 118 7.48 -6.65 -15.10
N ARG A 119 8.47 -6.15 -15.86
CA ARG A 119 9.79 -6.78 -16.05
C ARG A 119 10.71 -6.83 -14.83
N GLN A 120 10.54 -6.00 -13.79
CA GLN A 120 11.44 -5.93 -12.63
C GLN A 120 10.74 -5.32 -11.42
N GLY A 121 10.75 -6.01 -10.27
CA GLY A 121 10.22 -5.53 -8.99
C GLY A 121 10.15 -6.61 -7.91
N ALA A 122 10.28 -6.25 -6.62
CA ALA A 122 10.05 -7.15 -5.50
C ALA A 122 8.53 -7.28 -5.24
N TYR A 123 7.93 -8.34 -5.75
CA TYR A 123 6.49 -8.60 -5.59
C TYR A 123 6.25 -9.47 -4.36
N PHE A 124 5.58 -8.90 -3.37
CA PHE A 124 5.21 -9.64 -2.17
C PHE A 124 3.78 -10.14 -2.34
N TYR A 125 3.66 -11.46 -2.48
CA TYR A 125 2.39 -12.12 -2.31
C TYR A 125 2.00 -12.04 -0.84
N CYS A 126 0.93 -11.30 -0.54
CA CYS A 126 0.31 -11.38 0.77
C CYS A 126 -0.61 -12.61 0.74
N SER A 127 -0.07 -13.76 1.12
CA SER A 127 -0.85 -14.98 1.22
C SER A 127 -1.92 -14.81 2.29
N THR A 128 -3.17 -14.93 1.86
CA THR A 128 -4.39 -15.06 2.66
C THR A 128 -4.78 -13.86 3.51
N TRP A 129 -5.59 -12.97 2.94
CA TRP A 129 -6.61 -12.25 3.69
C TRP A 129 -7.97 -12.49 3.02
N SER A 130 -8.78 -13.38 3.61
CA SER A 130 -10.19 -13.55 3.26
C SER A 130 -11.02 -12.76 4.27
N PRO A 131 -11.78 -11.72 3.86
CA PRO A 131 -12.79 -11.09 4.73
C PRO A 131 -13.96 -12.02 5.07
N TYR A 132 -14.03 -13.22 4.47
CA TYR A 132 -15.17 -14.13 4.52
C TYR A 132 -14.89 -15.46 5.22
N GLN A 133 -13.83 -15.57 6.04
CA GLN A 133 -13.80 -16.65 7.04
C GLN A 133 -14.57 -16.19 8.28
N LYS A 134 -15.90 -16.35 8.21
CA LYS A 134 -16.75 -16.38 9.40
C LYS A 134 -16.32 -17.56 10.27
N VAL A 135 -16.22 -17.28 11.57
CA VAL A 135 -16.15 -18.25 12.68
C VAL A 135 -17.37 -19.15 12.64
#